data_AF-W2CWM5-F1
#
_entry.id   AF-W2CWM5-F1
#
_cell.length_a   1.000
_cell.length_b   1.000
_cell.length_c   1.000
_cell.angle_alpha   90.00
_cell.angle_beta   90.00
_cell.angle_gamma   90.00
#
_symmetry.space_group_name_H-M   'P 1'
#
loop_
_entity.id
_entity.type
_entity.pdbx_description
1 polymer ?
#
loop_
_entity_poly.entity_id
_entity_poly.type
_entity_poly.pdbx_seq_one_letter_code
_entity_poly.pdbx_strand_id
1 'polypeptide(L)'
;MGHKSVEFVNLALNGAESFSEYLLSSFNKAEMAKDIELINKLWKIRVDVASLLEKIDDTIYGASADAIKAADEVYEYLKSASGKNAAVKALVAEMSKRYERPNKKSKDDPNKPADPKQPADPKKPADPKKPDTPKKPGTGGDP
;
A
#
# COMPACT_ATOMS: atom_id res chain seq x y z
N MET A 1 2.63 9.53 -1.21
CA MET A 1 2.66 10.36 -2.43
C MET A 1 3.29 9.53 -3.53
N GLY A 2 2.78 9.55 -4.77
CA GLY A 2 3.39 8.78 -5.87
C GLY A 2 4.69 9.42 -6.36
N HIS A 3 5.56 8.66 -7.02
CA HIS A 3 6.85 9.15 -7.56
C HIS A 3 6.70 10.44 -8.37
N LYS A 4 5.75 10.45 -9.32
CA LYS A 4 5.44 11.61 -10.17
C LYS A 4 5.05 12.86 -9.38
N SER A 5 4.35 12.70 -8.27
CA SER A 5 3.95 13.82 -7.42
C SER A 5 5.14 14.39 -6.65
N VAL A 6 6.07 13.54 -6.21
CA VAL A 6 7.32 13.97 -5.55
C VAL A 6 8.22 14.73 -6.52
N GLU A 7 8.39 14.22 -7.74
CA GLU A 7 9.16 14.91 -8.79
C GLU A 7 8.57 16.29 -9.11
N PHE A 8 7.24 16.35 -9.25
CA PHE A 8 6.55 17.61 -9.54
C PHE A 8 6.77 18.66 -8.46
N VAL A 9 6.58 18.32 -7.17
CA VAL A 9 6.71 19.33 -6.10
C VAL A 9 8.15 19.81 -5.94
N ASN A 10 9.14 18.92 -6.08
CA ASN A 10 10.55 19.33 -6.03
C ASN A 10 10.95 20.19 -7.23
N LEU A 11 10.43 19.87 -8.44
CA LEU A 11 10.63 20.69 -9.63
C LEU A 11 9.96 22.07 -9.47
N ALA A 12 8.77 22.11 -8.89
CA ALA A 12 8.06 23.36 -8.61
C ALA A 12 8.81 24.23 -7.58
N LEU A 13 9.41 23.62 -6.55
CA LEU A 13 10.26 24.35 -5.59
C LEU A 13 11.50 24.95 -6.28
N ASN A 14 12.20 24.15 -7.07
CA ASN A 14 13.36 24.64 -7.84
C ASN A 14 12.96 25.78 -8.81
N GLY A 15 11.82 25.63 -9.49
CA GLY A 15 11.27 26.70 -10.33
C GLY A 15 10.96 27.97 -9.53
N ALA A 16 10.37 27.82 -8.35
CA ALA A 16 10.04 28.94 -7.47
C ALA A 16 11.29 29.67 -6.91
N GLU A 17 12.38 28.94 -6.72
CA GLU A 17 13.68 29.48 -6.29
C GLU A 17 14.40 30.18 -7.45
N SER A 18 14.41 29.56 -8.64
CA SER A 18 15.15 30.02 -9.81
C SER A 18 14.48 31.16 -10.56
N PHE A 19 13.15 31.22 -10.56
CA PHE A 19 12.34 32.14 -11.38
C PHE A 19 11.35 32.93 -10.52
N SER A 20 11.83 33.44 -9.38
CA SER A 20 10.98 34.04 -8.37
C SER A 20 10.27 35.33 -8.80
N GLU A 21 10.78 36.01 -9.84
CA GLU A 21 10.18 37.20 -10.45
C GLU A 21 8.83 36.93 -11.12
N TYR A 22 8.53 35.67 -11.46
CA TYR A 22 7.24 35.26 -12.03
C TYR A 22 6.23 34.86 -10.96
N LEU A 23 6.63 34.80 -9.69
CA LEU A 23 5.73 34.51 -8.58
C LEU A 23 5.06 35.77 -8.06
N LEU A 24 3.87 35.61 -7.49
CA LEU A 24 3.20 36.68 -6.77
C LEU A 24 4.06 37.10 -5.57
N SER A 25 4.11 38.40 -5.28
CA SER A 25 4.85 38.93 -4.12
C SER A 25 4.34 38.39 -2.78
N SER A 26 3.09 37.96 -2.72
CA SER A 26 2.47 37.31 -1.55
C SER A 26 2.79 35.81 -1.43
N PHE A 27 3.41 35.20 -2.43
CA PHE A 27 3.69 33.76 -2.42
C PHE A 27 4.80 33.42 -1.42
N ASN A 28 4.48 32.55 -0.46
CA ASN A 28 5.40 32.17 0.61
C ASN A 28 6.25 30.95 0.21
N LYS A 29 7.37 31.20 -0.47
CA LYS A 29 8.33 30.16 -0.88
C LYS A 29 8.89 29.36 0.30
N ALA A 30 9.15 30.03 1.42
CA ALA A 30 9.72 29.39 2.59
C ALA A 30 8.74 28.37 3.20
N GLU A 31 7.44 28.66 3.16
CA GLU A 31 6.42 27.71 3.62
C GLU A 31 6.31 26.51 2.68
N MET A 32 6.29 26.74 1.35
CA MET A 32 6.31 25.65 0.38
C MET A 32 7.52 24.71 0.57
N ALA A 33 8.70 25.27 0.82
CA ALA A 33 9.90 24.47 1.07
C ALA A 33 9.76 23.59 2.33
N LYS A 34 9.22 24.13 3.43
CA LYS A 34 8.95 23.37 4.66
C LYS A 34 7.94 22.26 4.43
N ASP A 35 6.86 22.54 3.70
CA ASP A 35 5.83 21.53 3.40
C ASP A 35 6.41 20.37 2.58
N ILE A 36 7.26 20.68 1.59
CA ILE A 36 7.94 19.68 0.77
C ILE A 36 8.93 18.86 1.62
N GLU A 37 9.68 19.51 2.51
CA GLU A 37 10.57 18.80 3.43
C GLU A 37 9.78 17.86 4.36
N LEU A 38 8.68 18.35 4.93
CA LEU A 38 7.81 17.60 5.83
C LEU A 38 7.23 16.37 5.13
N ILE A 39 6.66 16.53 3.93
CA ILE A 39 6.05 15.40 3.23
C ILE A 39 7.09 14.37 2.78
N ASN A 40 8.30 14.81 2.43
CA ASN A 40 9.41 13.90 2.12
C ASN A 40 9.80 13.06 3.35
N LYS A 41 9.86 13.67 4.55
CA LYS A 41 10.10 12.96 5.83
C LYS A 41 8.97 11.98 6.15
N LEU A 42 7.72 12.42 6.07
CA LEU A 42 6.56 11.58 6.36
C LEU A 42 6.45 10.40 5.40
N TRP A 43 6.83 10.57 4.14
CA TRP A 43 6.82 9.47 3.19
C TRP A 43 7.89 8.42 3.55
N LYS A 44 9.10 8.82 3.92
CA LYS A 44 10.11 7.85 4.42
C LYS A 44 9.57 7.04 5.61
N ILE A 45 9.00 7.73 6.60
CA ILE A 45 8.40 7.08 7.78
C ILE A 45 7.30 6.10 7.37
N ARG A 46 6.41 6.47 6.44
CA ARG A 46 5.34 5.56 6.00
C ARG A 46 5.89 4.32 5.27
N VAL A 47 7.00 4.42 4.51
CA VAL A 47 7.65 3.24 3.92
C VAL A 47 8.15 2.31 5.04
N ASP A 48 8.83 2.87 6.04
CA ASP A 48 9.37 2.10 7.16
C ASP A 48 8.26 1.42 7.96
N VAL A 49 7.16 2.14 8.23
CA VAL A 49 5.97 1.61 8.90
C VAL A 49 5.33 0.49 8.07
N ALA A 50 5.24 0.63 6.75
CA ALA A 50 4.71 -0.44 5.89
C ALA A 50 5.55 -1.72 5.98
N SER A 51 6.89 -1.59 5.93
CA SER A 51 7.77 -2.75 6.11
C SER A 51 7.66 -3.37 7.51
N LEU A 52 7.46 -2.54 8.55
CA LEU A 52 7.23 -3.04 9.90
C LEU A 52 5.90 -3.79 10.02
N LEU A 53 4.84 -3.30 9.38
CA LEU A 53 3.53 -3.97 9.35
C LEU A 53 3.64 -5.36 8.71
N GLU A 54 4.35 -5.51 7.59
CA GLU A 54 4.59 -6.82 6.97
C GLU A 54 5.27 -7.80 7.94
N LYS A 55 6.29 -7.34 8.68
CA LYS A 55 6.97 -8.18 9.69
C LYS A 55 6.07 -8.54 10.86
N ILE A 56 5.19 -7.62 11.27
CA ILE A 56 4.19 -7.88 12.31
C ILE A 56 3.23 -8.97 11.81
N ASP A 57 2.74 -8.86 10.57
CA ASP A 57 1.84 -9.84 9.97
C ASP A 57 2.49 -11.24 9.87
N ASP A 58 3.76 -11.32 9.46
CA ASP A 58 4.53 -12.55 9.44
C ASP A 58 4.66 -13.17 10.85
N THR A 59 4.91 -12.32 11.85
CA THR A 59 5.03 -12.75 13.26
C THR A 59 3.70 -13.25 13.80
N ILE A 60 2.60 -12.54 13.52
CA ILE A 60 1.25 -12.94 13.87
C ILE A 60 0.93 -14.28 13.23
N TYR A 61 1.27 -14.48 11.96
CA TYR A 61 1.04 -15.75 11.27
C TYR A 61 1.82 -16.90 11.93
N GLY A 62 3.11 -16.70 12.21
CA GLY A 62 3.94 -17.70 12.90
C GLY A 62 3.39 -18.07 14.27
N ALA A 63 3.13 -17.07 15.11
CA ALA A 63 2.59 -17.27 16.46
C ALA A 63 1.19 -17.94 16.42
N SER A 64 0.35 -17.55 15.46
CA SER A 64 -0.98 -18.15 15.30
C SER A 64 -0.90 -19.62 14.89
N ALA A 65 0.05 -19.99 14.02
CA ALA A 65 0.26 -21.38 13.63
C ALA A 65 0.63 -22.26 14.84
N ASP A 66 1.51 -21.78 15.70
CA ASP A 66 1.91 -22.52 16.91
C ASP A 66 0.80 -22.57 17.96
N ALA A 67 0.07 -21.47 18.15
CA ALA A 67 -1.10 -21.43 19.03
C ALA A 67 -2.18 -22.41 18.57
N ILE A 68 -2.42 -22.50 17.26
CA ILE A 68 -3.36 -23.46 16.67
C ILE A 68 -2.95 -24.91 16.94
N LYS A 69 -1.66 -25.26 16.76
CA LYS A 69 -1.18 -26.63 17.04
C LYS A 69 -1.41 -27.00 18.51
N ALA A 70 -1.03 -26.11 19.42
CA ALA A 70 -1.25 -26.32 20.85
C ALA A 70 -2.74 -26.44 21.19
N ALA A 71 -3.59 -25.63 20.56
CA ALA A 71 -5.04 -25.71 20.73
C ALA A 71 -5.62 -27.03 20.20
N ASP A 72 -5.11 -27.54 19.07
CA ASP A 72 -5.53 -28.84 18.50
C ASP A 72 -5.12 -30.00 19.44
N GLU A 73 -3.94 -29.94 20.07
CA GLU A 73 -3.53 -30.92 21.09
C GLU A 73 -4.46 -30.92 22.31
N VAL A 74 -4.76 -29.73 22.85
CA VAL A 74 -5.70 -29.55 23.96
C VAL A 74 -7.08 -30.11 23.59
N TYR A 75 -7.57 -29.81 22.38
CA TYR A 75 -8.83 -30.32 21.88
C TYR A 75 -8.87 -31.85 21.88
N GLU A 76 -7.85 -32.53 21.36
CA GLU A 76 -7.81 -33.99 21.32
C GLU A 76 -7.76 -34.61 22.74
N TYR A 77 -7.00 -34.04 23.68
CA TYR A 77 -7.03 -34.47 25.07
C TYR A 77 -8.43 -34.33 25.69
N LEU A 78 -9.07 -33.16 25.54
CA LEU A 78 -10.40 -32.92 26.09
C LEU A 78 -11.47 -33.80 25.43
N LYS A 79 -11.37 -34.02 24.12
CA LYS A 79 -12.25 -34.91 23.36
C LYS A 79 -12.18 -36.34 23.88
N SER A 80 -10.98 -36.86 24.15
CA SER A 80 -10.80 -38.18 24.77
C SER A 80 -11.41 -38.29 26.18
N ALA A 81 -11.45 -37.17 26.92
CA ALA A 81 -12.01 -37.08 28.28
C ALA A 81 -13.50 -36.71 28.31
N SER A 82 -14.11 -36.35 27.17
CA SER A 82 -15.46 -35.78 27.09
C SER A 82 -16.57 -36.68 27.67
N GLY A 83 -16.37 -38.01 27.67
CA GLY A 83 -17.31 -38.95 28.28
C GLY A 83 -17.34 -38.91 29.81
N LYS A 84 -16.36 -38.27 30.46
CA LYS A 84 -16.19 -38.26 31.92
C LYS A 84 -16.82 -37.05 32.61
N ASN A 85 -17.10 -35.97 31.86
CA ASN A 85 -17.63 -34.72 32.41
C ASN A 85 -18.46 -33.96 31.37
N ALA A 86 -19.71 -33.62 31.72
CA ALA A 86 -20.62 -32.90 30.84
C ALA A 86 -20.13 -31.50 30.44
N ALA A 87 -19.44 -30.78 31.33
CA ALA A 87 -18.85 -29.47 31.02
C ALA A 87 -17.70 -29.59 30.01
N VAL A 88 -16.87 -30.63 30.13
CA VAL A 88 -15.81 -30.92 29.14
C VAL A 88 -16.42 -31.28 27.79
N LYS A 89 -17.48 -32.09 27.76
CA LYS A 89 -18.22 -32.41 26.54
C LYS A 89 -18.79 -31.16 25.85
N ALA A 90 -19.36 -30.24 26.61
CA ALA A 90 -19.88 -28.98 26.07
C ALA A 90 -18.76 -28.10 25.48
N LEU A 91 -17.62 -28.00 26.17
CA LEU A 91 -16.46 -27.26 25.68
C LEU A 91 -15.89 -27.85 24.39
N VAL A 92 -15.76 -29.18 24.31
CA VAL A 92 -15.32 -29.89 23.10
C VAL A 92 -16.29 -29.64 21.94
N ALA A 93 -17.60 -29.68 22.19
CA ALA A 93 -18.60 -29.37 21.17
C ALA A 93 -18.42 -27.94 20.64
N GLU A 94 -18.20 -26.96 21.51
CA GLU A 94 -17.91 -25.58 21.10
C GLU A 94 -16.65 -25.47 20.24
N MET A 95 -15.54 -26.08 20.68
CA MET A 95 -14.28 -26.08 19.92
C MET A 95 -14.43 -26.76 18.55
N SER A 96 -15.26 -27.80 18.46
CA SER A 96 -15.45 -28.58 17.22
C SER A 96 -16.11 -27.79 16.09
N LYS A 97 -16.82 -26.70 16.40
CA LYS A 97 -17.41 -25.78 15.41
C LYS A 97 -16.37 -25.21 14.43
N ARG A 98 -15.10 -25.13 14.84
CA ARG A 98 -13.99 -24.74 13.96
C ARG A 98 -13.86 -25.63 12.71
N TYR A 99 -14.23 -26.90 12.83
CA TYR A 99 -14.14 -27.87 11.74
C TYR A 99 -15.46 -28.05 10.98
N GLU A 100 -16.54 -27.44 11.47
CA GLU A 100 -17.81 -27.40 10.74
C GLU A 100 -17.62 -26.56 9.48
N ARG A 101 -17.49 -27.24 8.34
CA ARG A 101 -17.47 -26.55 7.05
C ARG A 101 -18.89 -26.08 6.76
N PRO A 102 -19.11 -24.79 6.43
CA PRO A 102 -20.32 -24.38 5.75
C PRO A 102 -20.41 -25.16 4.44
N ASN A 103 -21.50 -25.90 4.23
CA ASN A 103 -21.82 -26.44 2.91
C ASN A 103 -21.94 -25.26 1.94
N LYS A 104 -20.93 -25.06 1.08
CA LYS A 104 -20.90 -24.02 0.06
C LYS A 104 -22.06 -24.23 -0.92
N LYS A 105 -23.18 -23.54 -0.69
CA LYS A 105 -23.92 -22.95 -1.81
C LYS A 105 -23.21 -21.66 -2.16
N SER A 106 -22.59 -21.66 -3.34
CA SER A 106 -21.86 -20.56 -3.94
C SER A 106 -22.70 -19.28 -3.98
N LYS A 107 -22.15 -18.18 -3.45
CA LYS A 107 -22.05 -16.85 -4.07
C LYS A 107 -21.49 -15.88 -3.02
N ASP A 108 -20.52 -15.09 -3.46
CA ASP A 108 -19.92 -13.94 -2.80
C ASP A 108 -19.18 -14.22 -1.49
N ASP A 109 -17.86 -14.36 -1.64
CA ASP A 109 -16.90 -14.39 -0.54
C ASP A 109 -16.65 -12.93 -0.10
N PRO A 110 -17.17 -12.45 1.06
CA PRO A 110 -16.97 -11.07 1.52
C PRO A 110 -15.61 -10.88 2.19
N ASN A 111 -14.81 -11.95 2.30
CA ASN A 111 -13.64 -12.02 3.18
C ASN A 111 -12.31 -12.25 2.45
N LYS A 112 -12.23 -11.89 1.16
CA LYS A 112 -10.92 -11.60 0.58
C LYS A 112 -10.40 -10.34 1.27
N PRO A 113 -9.28 -10.37 2.01
CA PRO A 113 -8.62 -9.14 2.40
C PRO A 113 -8.43 -8.33 1.12
N ALA A 114 -8.89 -7.08 1.12
CA ALA A 114 -8.50 -6.18 0.05
C ALA A 114 -6.98 -6.15 0.08
N ASP A 115 -6.34 -6.80 -0.89
CA ASP A 115 -4.97 -6.51 -1.28
C ASP A 115 -4.85 -4.99 -1.19
N PRO A 116 -3.98 -4.43 -0.35
CA PRO A 116 -3.67 -3.02 -0.43
C PRO A 116 -3.15 -2.86 -1.85
N LYS A 117 -4.01 -2.41 -2.77
CA LYS A 117 -3.62 -2.11 -4.13
C LYS A 117 -2.44 -1.18 -3.99
N GLN A 118 -1.25 -1.72 -4.24
CA GLN A 118 -0.10 -0.98 -4.65
C GLN A 118 -0.63 0.10 -5.61
N PRO A 119 -0.41 1.41 -5.32
CA PRO A 119 -0.90 2.45 -6.21
C PRO A 119 -0.45 2.08 -7.61
N ALA A 120 -1.42 1.96 -8.53
CA ALA A 120 -1.15 1.55 -9.90
C ALA A 120 0.07 2.34 -10.40
N ASP A 121 1.10 1.61 -10.84
CA ASP A 121 2.29 2.22 -11.42
C ASP A 121 1.82 3.25 -12.45
N PRO A 122 2.22 4.52 -12.30
CA PRO A 122 1.78 5.52 -13.23
C PRO A 122 2.24 5.11 -14.63
N LYS A 123 1.30 4.80 -15.52
CA LYS A 123 1.55 4.56 -16.96
C LYS A 123 2.67 5.47 -17.42
N LYS A 124 3.76 4.86 -17.92
CA LYS A 124 4.87 5.53 -18.59
C LYS A 124 4.26 6.57 -19.54
N PRO A 125 4.60 7.87 -19.41
CA PRO A 125 4.18 8.86 -20.39
C PRO A 125 4.61 8.39 -21.78
N ALA A 126 3.73 8.52 -22.78
CA ALA A 126 4.11 8.30 -24.17
C ALA A 126 5.29 9.22 -24.50
N ASP A 127 6.30 8.68 -25.19
CA ASP A 127 7.49 9.43 -25.57
C ASP A 127 7.09 10.72 -26.32
N PRO A 128 7.68 11.88 -25.99
CA PRO A 128 7.41 13.12 -26.69
C PRO A 128 7.71 12.95 -28.18
N LYS A 129 6.73 13.26 -29.04
CA LYS A 129 6.99 13.44 -30.47
C LYS A 129 8.08 14.50 -30.63
N LYS A 130 9.16 14.11 -31.30
CA LYS A 130 10.24 14.98 -31.75
C LYS A 130 9.62 16.23 -32.44
N PRO A 131 10.01 17.46 -32.06
CA PRO A 131 9.58 18.64 -32.79
C PRO A 131 10.14 18.59 -34.22
N ASP A 132 9.30 18.74 -35.23
CA ASP A 132 9.76 18.98 -36.59
C ASP A 132 10.49 20.33 -36.62
N THR A 133 11.74 20.29 -37.06
CA THR A 133 12.61 21.45 -37.21
C THR A 133 11.98 22.47 -38.16
N PRO A 134 12.00 23.79 -37.85
CA PRO A 134 11.54 24.81 -38.79
C PRO A 134 12.34 24.78 -40.09
N LYS A 135 11.65 24.65 -41.22
CA LYS A 135 12.25 24.75 -42.57
C LYS A 135 12.70 26.21 -42.78
N LYS A 136 14.00 26.39 -43.03
CA LYS A 136 14.66 27.66 -43.37
C LYS A 136 13.91 28.39 -44.49
N PRO A 137 13.78 29.73 -44.48
CA PRO A 137 13.22 30.48 -45.61
C PRO A 137 14.16 30.34 -46.80
N GLY A 138 13.65 29.80 -47.91
CA GLY A 138 14.35 29.81 -49.20
C GLY A 138 14.36 31.23 -49.75
N THR A 139 15.55 31.85 -49.76
CA THR A 139 15.85 33.00 -50.60
C THR A 139 15.77 32.57 -52.07
N GLY A 140 15.14 33.42 -52.88
CA GLY A 140 14.77 33.16 -54.26
C GLY A 140 15.93 33.10 -55.27
N GLY A 141 15.53 32.78 -56.50
CA GLY A 141 16.35 32.88 -57.71
C GLY A 141 16.02 31.78 -58.72
N ASP A 142 14.95 31.96 -59.49
CA ASP A 142 14.77 31.41 -60.86
C ASP A 142 14.99 32.59 -61.83
N PRO A 143 15.22 32.39 -63.14
CA PRO A 143 15.65 31.20 -63.88
C PRO A 143 17.01 31.35 -64.59
#